data_AF-A0A919ZCP2-F1
#
_entry.id   AF-A0A919ZCP2-F1
#
_cell.length_a   1.000
_cell.length_b   1.000
_cell.length_c   1.000
_cell.angle_alpha   90.00
_cell.angle_beta   90.00
_cell.angle_gamma   90.00
#
_symmetry.space_group_name_H-M   'P 1'
#
loop_
_entity.id
_entity.type
_entity.pdbx_description
1 polymer ?
#
loop_
_entity_poly.entity_id
_entity_poly.type
_entity_poly.pdbx_seq_one_letter_code
_entity_poly.pdbx_strand_id
1 'polypeptide(L)' 'MRPLQISADTAVKLAEKLRIPIEQLMHMPQHILLAKLAELAKEEGAAPTASADESGEPAERKSGTGESAEDGE' A
#
# COMPACT_ATOMS: atom_id res chain seq x y z
N MET A 1 20.16 1.85 18.38
CA MET A 1 19.72 1.91 16.97
C MET A 1 18.51 2.83 16.89
N ARG A 2 18.47 3.75 15.92
CA ARG A 2 17.29 4.61 15.72
C ARG A 2 16.19 3.72 15.10
N PRO A 3 14.98 3.65 15.66
CA PRO A 3 13.91 2.84 15.09
C PRO A 3 13.58 3.34 13.68
N LEU A 4 13.37 2.41 12.75
CA LEU A 4 12.95 2.73 11.39
C LEU A 4 11.64 3.49 11.47
N GLN A 5 11.65 4.73 10.99
CA GLN A 5 10.46 5.58 10.92
C GLN A 5 9.70 5.25 9.63
N ILE A 6 9.28 3.99 9.48
CA ILE A 6 8.47 3.55 8.33
C ILE A 6 7.05 3.30 8.80
N SER A 7 6.09 3.86 8.08
CA SER A 7 4.68 3.57 8.27
C SER A 7 4.35 2.17 7.76
N ALA A 8 3.31 1.54 8.31
CA ALA A 8 2.87 0.21 7.86
C ALA A 8 2.57 0.16 6.35
N ASP A 9 1.88 1.17 5.83
CA ASP A 9 1.57 1.29 4.41
C ASP A 9 2.83 1.35 3.52
N THR A 10 3.85 2.10 3.95
CA THR A 10 5.13 2.19 3.23
C THR A 10 5.89 0.86 3.30
N ALA A 11 5.82 0.16 4.43
CA ALA A 11 6.46 -1.14 4.60
C ALA A 11 5.87 -2.20 3.66
N VAL A 12 4.54 -2.24 3.49
CA VAL A 12 3.86 -3.16 2.55
C VAL A 12 4.35 -2.91 1.12
N LYS A 13 4.30 -1.65 0.66
CA LYS A 13 4.74 -1.27 -0.69
C LYS A 13 6.22 -1.57 -0.95
N LEU A 14 7.07 -1.38 0.06
CA LEU A 14 8.49 -1.70 -0.05
C LEU A 14 8.74 -3.21 -0.06
N ALA A 15 8.03 -3.98 0.77
CA ALA A 15 8.13 -5.43 0.82
C ALA A 15 7.77 -6.07 -0.53
N GLU A 16 6.71 -5.60 -1.18
CA GLU A 16 6.27 -6.04 -2.50
C GLU A 16 7.31 -5.72 -3.58
N LYS A 17 7.79 -4.47 -3.64
CA LYS A 17 8.79 -4.04 -4.63
C LYS A 17 10.11 -4.79 -4.48
N LEU A 18 10.55 -4.99 -3.24
CA LEU A 18 11.79 -5.68 -2.91
C LEU A 18 11.64 -7.22 -2.90
N ARG A 19 10.41 -7.73 -3.12
CA ARG A 19 10.03 -9.15 -3.02
C ARG A 19 10.58 -9.83 -1.77
N ILE A 20 10.42 -9.18 -0.62
CA ILE A 20 10.83 -9.70 0.70
C ILE A 20 9.65 -9.64 1.68
N PRO A 21 9.57 -10.57 2.65
CA PRO A 21 8.47 -10.58 3.62
C PRO A 21 8.52 -9.36 4.55
N ILE A 22 7.35 -8.87 4.94
CA ILE A 22 7.21 -7.64 5.74
C ILE A 22 7.82 -7.77 7.14
N GLU A 23 7.71 -8.93 7.79
CA GLU A 23 8.41 -9.23 9.05
C GLU A 23 9.92 -8.98 8.91
N GLN A 24 10.52 -9.44 7.82
CA GLN A 24 11.95 -9.26 7.58
C GLN A 24 12.31 -7.81 7.30
N LEU A 25 11.44 -7.07 6.59
CA LEU A 25 11.63 -5.64 6.33
C LEU A 25 11.62 -4.81 7.62
N MET A 26 10.69 -5.10 8.55
CA MET A 26 10.54 -4.40 9.83
C MET A 26 11.75 -4.59 10.76
N HIS A 27 12.42 -5.75 10.65
CA HIS A 27 13.65 -6.04 11.40
C HIS A 27 14.93 -5.68 10.63
N MET A 28 14.81 -5.18 9.40
CA MET A 28 15.95 -4.90 8.55
C MET A 28 16.69 -3.64 9.00
N PRO A 29 18.01 -3.68 9.22
CA PRO A 29 18.75 -2.48 9.53
C PRO A 29 18.75 -1.49 8.34
N GLN A 30 18.65 -0.19 8.65
CA GLN A 30 18.43 0.87 7.67
C GLN A 30 19.45 0.92 6.52
N HIS A 31 20.73 0.62 6.79
CA HIS A 31 21.75 0.63 5.75
C HIS A 31 21.59 -0.51 4.73
N ILE A 32 21.05 -1.67 5.13
CA ILE A 32 20.79 -2.79 4.23
C ILE A 32 19.60 -2.47 3.33
N LEU A 33 18.58 -1.81 3.88
CA LEU A 33 17.42 -1.35 3.12
C LEU A 33 17.83 -0.37 2.02
N LEU A 34 18.71 0.59 2.34
CA LEU A 34 19.26 1.53 1.35
C LEU A 34 20.07 0.82 0.26
N ALA A 35 20.88 -0.19 0.60
CA ALA A 35 21.61 -0.96 -0.40
C ALA A 35 20.68 -1.70 -1.36
N LYS A 36 19.62 -2.34 -0.84
CA LYS A 36 18.61 -3.02 -1.65
C LYS A 36 17.83 -2.06 -2.55
N LEU A 37 17.47 -0.87 -2.07
CA LEU A 37 16.85 0.17 -2.91
C LEU A 37 17.78 0.63 -4.03
N ALA A 38 19.08 0.78 -3.75
CA ALA A 38 20.06 1.18 -4.76
C ALA A 38 20.25 0.10 -5.83
N GLU A 39 20.21 -1.18 -5.47
CA GLU A 39 20.21 -2.29 -6.44
C GLU A 39 18.93 -2.29 -7.27
N LEU A 40 17.76 -2.14 -6.64
CA LEU A 40 16.47 -2.07 -7.35
C LEU A 40 16.43 -0.91 -8.35
N ALA A 41 16.90 0.27 -7.98
CA ALA A 41 16.92 1.44 -8.87
C ALA A 41 17.82 1.23 -10.11
N LYS A 42 18.88 0.42 -10.00
CA LYS A 42 19.72 0.05 -11.16
C LYS A 42 19.00 -0.95 -12.07
N GLU A 43 18.25 -1.89 -11.49
CA GLU A 43 17.49 -2.89 -12.23
C GLU A 43 16.24 -2.29 -12.92
N GLU A 44 15.53 -1.38 -12.23
CA GLU A 44 14.30 -0.73 -12.71
C GLU A 44 14.58 0.27 -13.86
N GLY A 45 15.82 0.75 -13.99
CA GLY A 45 16.25 1.54 -15.16
C GLY A 45 16.23 0.77 -16.49
N ALA A 46 15.98 -0.55 -16.48
CA ALA A 46 16.03 -1.41 -17.66
C ALA A 46 14.69 -2.06 -18.08
N ALA A 47 13.57 -1.89 -17.36
CA ALA A 47 12.26 -2.41 -17.81
C ALA A 47 11.05 -1.71 -17.15
N PRO A 48 9.98 -1.38 -17.93
CA PRO A 48 8.74 -0.85 -17.39
C PRO A 48 7.81 -2.02 -16.98
N THR A 49 7.36 -2.07 -15.74
CA THR A 49 6.26 -2.96 -15.31
C THR A 49 5.38 -2.19 -14.34
N ALA A 50 4.14 -1.79 -14.64
CA ALA A 50 2.96 -2.59 -14.99
C ALA A 50 2.66 -3.67 -13.93
N SER A 51 1.82 -3.28 -12.95
CA SER A 51 0.90 -4.07 -12.09
C SER A 51 0.33 -3.04 -11.09
N ALA A 52 -0.85 -2.43 -11.23
CA ALA A 52 -2.19 -3.01 -11.33
C ALA A 52 -2.48 -4.02 -10.21
N ASP A 53 -2.77 -3.52 -9.01
CA ASP A 53 -3.77 -4.12 -8.11
C ASP A 53 -4.36 -3.02 -7.21
N GLU A 54 -5.31 -2.26 -7.77
CA GLU A 54 -6.30 -1.53 -6.99
C GLU A 54 -7.54 -2.42 -6.94
N SER A 55 -7.49 -3.44 -6.07
CA SER A 55 -8.63 -4.30 -5.80
C SER A 55 -9.07 -4.08 -4.35
N GLY A 56 -10.13 -3.29 -4.17
CA GLY A 56 -11.03 -3.42 -3.02
C GLY A 56 -11.17 -2.19 -2.14
N GLU A 57 -12.12 -1.30 -2.48
CA GLU A 57 -12.83 -0.55 -1.46
C GLU A 57 -14.35 -0.77 -1.63
N PRO A 58 -15.06 -1.31 -0.62
CA PRO A 58 -16.47 -1.62 -0.71
C PRO A 58 -17.28 -0.33 -0.52
N ALA A 59 -18.04 0.06 -1.54
CA ALA A 59 -19.03 1.12 -1.42
C ALA A 59 -20.24 0.64 -0.60
N GLU A 60 -20.10 0.61 0.73
CA GLU A 60 -21.21 0.56 1.67
C GLU A 60 -21.95 1.90 1.62
N ARG A 61 -22.94 2.02 0.72
CA ARG A 61 -23.94 3.09 0.78
C ARG A 61 -25.23 2.52 1.32
N LYS A 62 -25.26 2.34 2.64
CA LYS A 62 -26.49 2.11 3.38
C LYS A 62 -27.09 3.47 3.76
N SER A 63 -28.08 3.93 3.00
CA SER A 63 -29.03 4.92 3.49
C SER A 63 -30.36 4.72 2.77
N GLY A 64 -31.11 3.74 3.26
CA GLY A 64 -32.55 3.72 3.07
C GLY A 64 -33.16 4.83 3.93
N THR A 65 -33.84 5.76 3.27
CA THR A 65 -34.95 6.52 3.86
C THR A 65 -36.05 6.53 2.80
N GLY A 66 -36.86 5.49 2.84
CA GLY A 66 -38.24 5.57 2.35
C GLY A 66 -39.11 5.89 3.55
N GLU A 67 -39.82 7.00 3.50
CA GLU A 67 -41.05 7.29 4.23
C GLU A 67 -41.68 8.48 3.46
N SER A 68 -42.69 8.23 2.61
CA SER A 68 -44.14 8.45 2.88
C SER A 68 -44.40 9.91 3.28
N ALA A 69 -45.30 10.69 2.70
CA ALA A 69 -46.70 10.52 2.33
C ALA A 69 -47.12 11.90 1.74
N GLU A 70 -47.74 12.00 0.55
CA GLU A 70 -49.18 12.32 0.31
C GLU A 70 -49.81 13.48 1.14
N ASP A 71 -50.79 14.14 0.51
CA ASP A 71 -51.53 15.39 0.87
C ASP A 71 -50.88 16.71 0.42
N GLY A 72 -51.48 17.59 -0.39
CA GLY A 72 -52.88 17.73 -0.81
C GLY A 72 -53.37 19.13 -0.47
N GLU A 73 -53.33 20.07 -1.43
CA GLU A 73 -54.20 21.27 -1.47
C GLU A 73 -54.22 21.89 -2.88
#